data_AF-A0A6L5TAQ1-F1
#
_entry.id   AF-A0A6L5TAQ1-F1
#
_cell.length_a   1.000
_cell.length_b   1.000
_cell.length_c   1.000
_cell.angle_alpha   90.00
_cell.angle_beta   90.00
_cell.angle_gamma   90.00
#
_symmetry.space_group_name_H-M   'P 1'
#
loop_
_entity.id
_entity.type
_entity.pdbx_description
1 polymer ?
#
loop_
_entity_poly.entity_id
_entity_poly.type
_entity_poly.pdbx_seq_one_letter_code
_entity_poly.pdbx_strand_id
1 'polypeptide(L)'
;MYNIQYIKKIDEILDLFIRQQYNDSIERNRSSYMYRGLPNSTYNLQTSLYRNCNDKQFSIESSILRNFSKYAINEDPLLSSSIWRQMVIGQHHGLPTRLMDWTYSPLIGLHFATAEQDLNQMDQHDCVLWEIDLNEMNCLLPIEFKQVLKKENAYLFTIDMLEKIVSEISDYDEKMGDTAMLLMEPPSIDQRIISQYSYFSIVPRGISDIEKFLAEKTSNTTKYIVDKTLRWRIRDMLDQMNINERILFPGLDGVSAWMKRHYYVK
;
A
#
# COMPACT_ATOMS: atom_id res chain seq x y z
N MET A 1 -9.49 -13.91 12.57
CA MET A 1 -8.05 -13.73 12.86
C MET A 1 -7.33 -13.97 11.55
N TYR A 2 -6.45 -13.08 11.11
CA TYR A 2 -5.72 -13.27 9.85
C TYR A 2 -4.72 -14.43 9.96
N ASN A 3 -4.28 -14.96 8.82
CA ASN A 3 -3.35 -16.08 8.78
C ASN A 3 -1.91 -15.60 9.00
N ILE A 4 -1.10 -16.40 9.71
CA ILE A 4 0.35 -16.16 9.84
C ILE A 4 1.06 -17.33 9.18
N GLN A 5 1.95 -17.02 8.23
CA GLN A 5 2.76 -18.01 7.53
C GLN A 5 4.24 -17.64 7.64
N TYR A 6 5.11 -18.64 7.77
CA TYR A 6 6.55 -18.43 7.87
C TYR A 6 7.22 -18.90 6.58
N ILE A 7 8.02 -18.04 5.99
CA ILE A 7 8.85 -18.32 4.82
C ILE A 7 10.28 -18.51 5.32
N LYS A 8 10.74 -19.75 5.33
CA LYS A 8 12.07 -20.19 5.79
C LYS A 8 12.96 -20.67 4.64
N LYS A 9 12.38 -20.94 3.47
CA LYS A 9 13.13 -21.29 2.27
C LYS A 9 12.71 -20.44 1.08
N ILE A 10 13.63 -20.26 0.13
CA ILE A 10 13.41 -19.40 -1.03
C ILE A 10 12.32 -19.94 -1.97
N ASP A 11 12.15 -21.25 -2.07
CA ASP A 11 11.14 -21.90 -2.91
C ASP A 11 9.71 -21.72 -2.39
N GLU A 12 9.54 -21.47 -1.09
CA GLU A 12 8.21 -21.22 -0.48
C GLU A 12 7.57 -19.93 -0.99
N ILE A 13 8.36 -18.97 -1.50
CA ILE A 13 7.83 -17.73 -2.08
C ILE A 13 7.12 -17.96 -3.42
N LEU A 14 7.37 -19.10 -4.09
CA LEU A 14 6.82 -19.38 -5.44
C LEU A 14 5.29 -19.40 -5.44
N ASP A 15 4.68 -19.82 -4.32
CA ASP A 15 3.23 -19.87 -4.18
C ASP A 15 2.60 -18.47 -4.32
N LEU A 16 3.29 -17.42 -3.87
CA LEU A 16 2.84 -16.02 -4.01
C LEU A 16 2.63 -15.61 -5.47
N PHE A 17 3.36 -16.23 -6.39
CA PHE A 17 3.33 -15.88 -7.82
C PHE A 17 2.36 -16.73 -8.61
N ILE A 18 2.22 -18.00 -8.23
CA ILE A 18 1.44 -19.00 -8.97
C ILE A 18 -0.04 -18.96 -8.55
N ARG A 19 -0.33 -18.53 -7.31
CA ARG A 19 -1.70 -18.47 -6.78
C ARG A 19 -2.55 -17.42 -7.50
N GLN A 20 -3.29 -17.89 -8.50
CA GLN A 20 -4.28 -17.12 -9.25
C GLN A 20 -5.56 -17.94 -9.37
N GLN A 21 -6.71 -17.31 -9.19
CA GLN A 21 -8.00 -17.96 -9.40
C GLN A 21 -8.38 -17.89 -10.88
N TYR A 22 -8.86 -19.00 -11.44
CA TYR A 22 -9.45 -19.01 -12.76
C TYR A 22 -10.81 -18.32 -12.72
N ASN A 23 -11.00 -17.31 -13.57
CA ASN A 23 -12.26 -16.60 -13.70
C ASN A 23 -12.98 -17.06 -14.97
N ASP A 24 -14.07 -17.82 -14.79
CA ASP A 24 -14.86 -18.39 -15.87
C ASP A 24 -15.46 -17.33 -16.81
N SER A 25 -15.78 -16.14 -16.30
CA SER A 25 -16.44 -15.09 -17.10
C SER A 25 -15.53 -14.48 -18.17
N ILE A 26 -14.21 -14.56 -17.98
CA ILE A 26 -13.21 -14.04 -18.92
C ILE A 26 -12.26 -15.14 -19.42
N GLU A 27 -12.46 -16.38 -19.00
CA GLU A 27 -11.64 -17.56 -19.32
C GLU A 27 -10.14 -17.37 -19.04
N ARG A 28 -9.78 -16.68 -17.95
CA ARG A 28 -8.38 -16.36 -17.61
C ARG A 28 -8.13 -16.42 -16.11
N ASN A 29 -6.88 -16.65 -15.73
CA ASN A 29 -6.43 -16.54 -14.35
C ASN A 29 -6.23 -15.08 -13.93
N ARG A 30 -6.70 -14.73 -12.74
CA ARG A 30 -6.51 -13.42 -12.10
C ARG A 30 -6.24 -13.58 -10.61
N SER A 31 -5.42 -12.70 -10.06
CA SER A 31 -5.24 -12.56 -8.62
C SER A 31 -5.99 -11.31 -8.15
N SER A 32 -6.68 -11.41 -7.02
CA SER A 32 -7.25 -10.26 -6.30
C SER A 32 -6.38 -9.81 -5.13
N TYR A 33 -5.20 -10.42 -4.95
CA TYR A 33 -4.36 -10.14 -3.80
C TYR A 33 -3.52 -8.88 -3.99
N MET A 34 -3.40 -8.12 -2.90
CA MET A 34 -2.55 -6.95 -2.80
C MET A 34 -1.54 -7.14 -1.67
N TYR A 35 -0.36 -6.57 -1.84
CA TYR A 35 0.79 -6.82 -0.99
C TYR A 35 1.38 -5.55 -0.39
N ARG A 36 1.92 -5.65 0.83
CA ARG A 36 2.71 -4.57 1.45
C ARG A 36 3.87 -5.16 2.25
N GLY A 37 5.09 -4.77 1.91
CA GLY A 37 6.29 -5.21 2.61
C GLY A 37 6.73 -4.23 3.70
N LEU A 38 7.19 -4.76 4.84
CA LEU A 38 7.89 -4.00 5.88
C LEU A 38 9.19 -4.71 6.25
N PRO A 39 10.29 -3.97 6.49
CA PRO A 39 11.60 -4.58 6.67
C PRO A 39 11.81 -5.27 8.01
N ASN A 40 10.92 -5.04 8.97
CA ASN A 40 10.96 -5.67 10.27
C ASN A 40 9.58 -6.23 10.62
N SER A 41 9.53 -7.51 10.98
CA SER A 41 8.31 -8.23 11.36
C SER A 41 7.64 -7.68 12.63
N THR A 42 8.39 -6.93 13.45
CA THR A 42 7.84 -6.24 14.63
C THR A 42 7.19 -4.89 14.29
N TYR A 43 7.30 -4.41 13.05
CA TYR A 43 6.62 -3.19 12.63
C TYR A 43 5.14 -3.46 12.39
N ASN A 44 4.32 -2.53 12.85
CA ASN A 44 2.88 -2.59 12.68
C ASN A 44 2.44 -1.84 11.41
N LEU A 45 1.31 -2.26 10.83
CA LEU A 45 0.65 -1.48 9.78
C LEU A 45 0.18 -0.12 10.34
N GLN A 46 0.82 0.95 9.88
CA GLN A 46 0.53 2.33 10.30
C GLN A 46 0.69 3.30 9.12
N THR A 47 -0.16 4.34 9.10
CA THR A 47 -0.12 5.41 8.11
C THR A 47 1.04 6.39 8.38
N SER A 48 1.45 7.15 7.37
CA SER A 48 2.44 8.24 7.57
C SER A 48 1.87 9.33 8.48
N LEU A 49 0.56 9.60 8.42
CA LEU A 49 -0.11 10.53 9.32
C LEU A 49 0.00 10.10 10.79
N TYR A 50 -0.31 8.84 11.13
CA TYR A 50 -0.18 8.38 12.52
C TYR A 50 1.27 8.43 13.00
N ARG A 51 2.23 7.97 12.18
CA ARG A 51 3.65 7.98 12.54
C ARG A 51 4.18 9.39 12.84
N ASN A 52 3.71 10.39 12.09
CA ASN A 52 4.19 11.76 12.24
C ASN A 52 3.39 12.58 13.27
N CYS A 53 2.11 12.27 13.45
CA CYS A 53 1.18 13.10 14.20
C CYS A 53 0.65 12.45 15.49
N ASN A 54 0.85 11.14 15.64
CA ASN A 54 0.40 10.32 16.77
C ASN A 54 -1.10 10.56 17.06
N ASP A 55 -1.50 10.62 18.34
CA ASP A 55 -2.87 10.88 18.78
C ASP A 55 -3.50 12.17 18.20
N LYS A 56 -2.70 13.11 17.71
CA LYS A 56 -3.20 14.38 17.14
C LYS A 56 -3.59 14.27 15.66
N GLN A 57 -3.37 13.13 15.00
CA GLN A 57 -3.56 12.96 13.55
C GLN A 57 -4.82 13.62 12.99
N PHE A 58 -6.00 13.30 13.55
CA PHE A 58 -7.27 13.81 13.03
C PHE A 58 -7.53 15.28 13.33
N SER A 59 -6.88 15.84 14.37
CA SER A 59 -7.02 17.27 14.70
C SER A 59 -6.20 18.16 13.77
N ILE A 60 -5.12 17.64 13.18
CA ILE A 60 -4.20 18.43 12.36
C ILE A 60 -4.23 18.06 10.88
N GLU A 61 -4.78 16.91 10.50
CA GLU A 61 -4.85 16.46 9.10
C GLU A 61 -5.46 17.51 8.17
N SER A 62 -6.62 18.07 8.50
CA SER A 62 -7.25 19.11 7.68
C SER A 62 -6.36 20.36 7.56
N SER A 63 -5.55 20.67 8.58
CA SER A 63 -4.60 21.78 8.53
C SER A 63 -3.38 21.45 7.67
N ILE A 64 -2.90 20.20 7.72
CA ILE A 64 -1.80 19.70 6.87
C ILE A 64 -2.21 19.80 5.40
N LEU A 65 -3.36 19.21 5.04
CA LEU A 65 -3.86 19.18 3.66
C LEU A 65 -4.16 20.60 3.12
N ARG A 66 -4.81 21.45 3.94
CA ARG A 66 -5.08 22.85 3.57
C ARG A 66 -3.82 23.68 3.42
N ASN A 67 -2.77 23.45 4.22
CA ASN A 67 -1.53 24.19 4.07
C ASN A 67 -0.74 23.70 2.86
N PHE A 68 -0.69 22.38 2.62
CA PHE A 68 -0.08 21.81 1.42
C PHE A 68 -0.71 22.37 0.14
N SER A 69 -2.04 22.39 0.05
CA SER A 69 -2.75 22.85 -1.15
C SER A 69 -2.47 24.32 -1.51
N LYS A 70 -2.19 25.19 -0.53
CA LYS A 70 -1.81 26.59 -0.78
C LYS A 70 -0.49 26.72 -1.56
N TYR A 71 0.47 25.83 -1.32
CA TYR A 71 1.78 25.87 -1.97
C TYR A 71 1.79 25.06 -3.27
N ALA A 72 1.00 24.00 -3.35
CA ALA A 72 0.96 23.09 -4.48
C ALA A 72 -0.02 23.51 -5.60
N ILE A 73 -0.80 24.59 -5.43
CA ILE A 73 -1.85 25.01 -6.38
C ILE A 73 -1.31 25.31 -7.79
N ASN A 74 -0.05 25.73 -7.91
CA ASN A 74 0.58 26.03 -9.19
C ASN A 74 0.95 24.77 -9.98
N GLU A 75 1.27 23.68 -9.28
CA GLU A 75 1.50 22.39 -9.90
C GLU A 75 0.18 21.77 -10.34
N ASP A 76 -0.88 22.04 -9.57
CA ASP A 76 -2.16 21.45 -9.83
C ASP A 76 -3.38 22.25 -9.32
N PRO A 77 -4.07 23.00 -10.21
CA PRO A 77 -5.16 23.90 -9.81
C PRO A 77 -6.34 23.20 -9.13
N LEU A 78 -6.61 21.94 -9.51
CA LEU A 78 -7.72 21.14 -8.96
C LEU A 78 -7.45 20.62 -7.54
N LEU A 79 -6.24 20.82 -7.00
CA LEU A 79 -5.95 20.49 -5.60
C LEU A 79 -6.85 21.25 -4.64
N SER A 80 -7.15 22.51 -4.91
CA SER A 80 -7.94 23.35 -4.01
C SER A 80 -9.38 22.85 -3.83
N SER A 81 -9.92 22.12 -4.81
CA SER A 81 -11.31 21.65 -4.84
C SER A 81 -11.51 20.20 -4.43
N SER A 82 -10.42 19.43 -4.23
CA SER A 82 -10.50 18.00 -3.93
C SER A 82 -9.58 17.57 -2.79
N ILE A 83 -10.19 17.11 -1.69
CA ILE A 83 -9.47 16.61 -0.53
C ILE A 83 -8.75 15.28 -0.82
N TRP A 84 -9.35 14.43 -1.66
CA TRP A 84 -8.77 13.15 -2.08
C TRP A 84 -7.54 13.36 -2.93
N ARG A 85 -7.59 14.36 -3.80
CA ARG A 85 -6.44 14.73 -4.64
C ARG A 85 -5.33 15.37 -3.83
N GLN A 86 -5.66 16.21 -2.84
CA GLN A 86 -4.69 16.71 -1.86
C GLN A 86 -3.97 15.56 -1.15
N MET A 87 -4.70 14.53 -0.72
CA MET A 87 -4.09 13.36 -0.08
C MET A 87 -3.19 12.57 -1.04
N VAL A 88 -3.66 12.24 -2.24
CA VAL A 88 -2.89 11.42 -3.19
C VAL A 88 -1.62 12.15 -3.65
N ILE A 89 -1.73 13.40 -4.07
CA ILE A 89 -0.57 14.19 -4.50
C ILE A 89 0.35 14.46 -3.31
N GLY A 90 -0.21 14.80 -2.15
CA GLY A 90 0.55 14.99 -0.92
C GLY A 90 1.39 13.75 -0.57
N GLN A 91 0.76 12.57 -0.52
CA GLN A 91 1.44 11.30 -0.24
C GLN A 91 2.59 11.02 -1.21
N HIS A 92 2.40 11.33 -2.51
CA HIS A 92 3.44 11.18 -3.53
C HIS A 92 4.70 12.02 -3.20
N HIS A 93 4.50 13.24 -2.72
CA HIS A 93 5.58 14.13 -2.28
C HIS A 93 6.01 13.95 -0.82
N GLY A 94 5.56 12.88 -0.15
CA GLY A 94 5.95 12.55 1.23
C GLY A 94 5.19 13.31 2.32
N LEU A 95 4.08 13.96 2.00
CA LEU A 95 3.18 14.54 3.00
C LEU A 95 2.61 13.42 3.89
N PRO A 96 2.52 13.62 5.22
CA PRO A 96 1.84 12.67 6.09
C PRO A 96 0.35 12.61 5.74
N THR A 97 -0.15 11.43 5.39
CA THR A 97 -1.56 11.19 5.05
C THR A 97 -2.08 9.90 5.69
N ARG A 98 -3.41 9.77 5.75
CA ARG A 98 -4.09 8.54 6.17
C ARG A 98 -4.09 7.44 5.10
N LEU A 99 -3.43 7.67 3.96
CA LEU A 99 -3.27 6.67 2.92
C LEU A 99 -2.20 5.66 3.34
N MET A 100 -2.40 4.42 2.92
CA MET A 100 -1.41 3.35 3.07
C MET A 100 -1.23 2.64 1.73
N ASP A 101 0.02 2.48 1.33
CA ASP A 101 0.41 1.95 0.02
C ASP A 101 0.32 0.42 -0.03
N TRP A 102 -0.22 -0.10 -1.12
CA TRP A 102 -0.26 -1.51 -1.47
C TRP A 102 0.22 -1.69 -2.91
N THR A 103 0.66 -2.88 -3.27
CA THR A 103 1.04 -3.21 -4.65
C THR A 103 0.38 -4.50 -5.10
N TYR A 104 -0.01 -4.60 -6.37
CA TYR A 104 -0.45 -5.89 -6.94
C TYR A 104 0.70 -6.87 -7.12
N SER A 105 1.96 -6.39 -7.11
CA SER A 105 3.12 -7.23 -7.36
C SER A 105 3.69 -7.79 -6.05
N PRO A 106 3.63 -9.11 -5.81
CA PRO A 106 4.32 -9.72 -4.68
C PRO A 106 5.83 -9.48 -4.72
N LEU A 107 6.44 -9.32 -5.91
CA LEU A 107 7.86 -8.99 -6.06
C LEU A 107 8.19 -7.59 -5.53
N ILE A 108 7.33 -6.61 -5.83
CA ILE A 108 7.48 -5.24 -5.30
C ILE A 108 7.21 -5.23 -3.78
N GLY A 109 6.24 -6.01 -3.31
CA GLY A 109 6.00 -6.21 -1.89
C GLY A 109 7.24 -6.77 -1.18
N LEU A 110 7.87 -7.82 -1.74
CA LEU A 110 9.11 -8.40 -1.23
C LEU A 110 10.30 -7.42 -1.32
N HIS A 111 10.36 -6.57 -2.34
CA HIS A 111 11.36 -5.50 -2.41
C HIS A 111 11.28 -4.59 -1.19
N PHE A 112 10.08 -4.12 -0.84
CA PHE A 112 9.88 -3.29 0.36
C PHE A 112 10.10 -4.06 1.66
N ALA A 113 9.71 -5.34 1.71
CA ALA A 113 9.99 -6.20 2.86
C ALA A 113 11.50 -6.43 3.05
N THR A 114 12.31 -6.34 2.00
CA THR A 114 13.77 -6.55 2.11
C THR A 114 14.57 -5.24 2.02
N ALA A 115 13.90 -4.08 2.08
CA ALA A 115 14.54 -2.78 2.03
C ALA A 115 15.10 -2.37 3.40
N GLU A 116 16.43 -2.32 3.53
CA GLU A 116 17.09 -1.92 4.77
C GLU A 116 17.88 -0.61 4.60
N GLN A 117 17.80 0.27 5.60
CA GLN A 117 18.57 1.53 5.57
C GLN A 117 20.04 1.29 5.92
N ASP A 118 20.29 0.47 6.95
CA ASP A 118 21.63 0.01 7.34
C ASP A 118 21.85 -1.43 6.88
N LEU A 119 22.57 -1.62 5.78
CA LEU A 119 22.79 -2.94 5.19
C LEU A 119 23.49 -3.94 6.14
N ASN A 120 24.17 -3.46 7.20
CA ASN A 120 24.72 -4.32 8.24
C ASN A 120 23.65 -4.97 9.13
N GLN A 121 22.42 -4.45 9.12
CA GLN A 121 21.28 -4.96 9.89
C GLN A 121 20.43 -5.98 9.11
N MET A 122 20.79 -6.28 7.86
CA MET A 122 20.00 -7.16 6.98
C MET A 122 19.76 -8.58 7.56
N ASP A 123 20.65 -9.07 8.42
CA ASP A 123 20.57 -10.39 9.05
C ASP A 123 20.10 -10.35 10.52
N GLN A 124 19.63 -9.19 11.01
CA GLN A 124 19.30 -9.00 12.42
C GLN A 124 17.85 -9.34 12.75
N HIS A 125 16.91 -8.98 11.87
CA HIS A 125 15.48 -9.21 12.07
C HIS A 125 14.80 -9.77 10.82
N ASP A 126 13.79 -10.61 11.07
CA ASP A 126 12.88 -11.08 10.05
C ASP A 126 12.10 -9.91 9.47
N CYS A 127 11.71 -10.01 8.21
CA CYS A 127 10.83 -9.04 7.58
C CYS A 127 9.43 -9.60 7.39
N VAL A 128 8.50 -8.75 6.93
CA VAL A 128 7.10 -9.15 6.76
C VAL A 128 6.56 -8.69 5.42
N LEU A 129 5.80 -9.59 4.78
CA LEU A 129 4.97 -9.30 3.63
C LEU A 129 3.50 -9.51 4.05
N TRP A 130 2.73 -8.44 4.03
CA TRP A 130 1.28 -8.50 4.19
C TRP A 130 0.62 -8.78 2.86
N GLU A 131 -0.44 -9.58 2.90
CA GLU A 131 -1.34 -9.87 1.79
C GLU A 131 -2.78 -9.63 2.23
N ILE A 132 -3.55 -8.90 1.43
CA ILE A 132 -5.00 -8.73 1.58
C ILE A 132 -5.73 -9.11 0.30
N ASP A 133 -6.97 -9.58 0.42
CA ASP A 133 -7.84 -9.88 -0.72
C ASP A 133 -8.72 -8.68 -1.04
N LEU A 134 -8.54 -8.09 -2.22
CA LEU A 134 -9.32 -6.94 -2.69
C LEU A 134 -10.83 -7.22 -2.68
N ASN A 135 -11.25 -8.43 -3.06
CA ASN A 135 -12.66 -8.77 -3.15
C ASN A 135 -13.28 -8.83 -1.76
N GLU A 136 -12.57 -9.43 -0.80
CA GLU A 136 -12.98 -9.47 0.60
C GLU A 136 -13.09 -8.05 1.19
N MET A 137 -12.09 -7.20 0.94
CA MET A 137 -12.11 -5.80 1.37
C MET A 137 -13.31 -5.03 0.78
N ASN A 138 -13.59 -5.22 -0.51
CA ASN A 138 -14.77 -4.62 -1.16
C ASN A 138 -16.09 -5.15 -0.59
N CYS A 139 -16.13 -6.41 -0.13
CA CYS A 139 -17.30 -6.97 0.56
C CYS A 139 -17.58 -6.31 1.92
N LEU A 140 -16.62 -5.60 2.53
CA LEU A 140 -16.83 -4.86 3.78
C LEU A 140 -17.44 -3.48 3.56
N LEU A 141 -17.33 -2.91 2.35
CA LEU A 141 -17.80 -1.55 2.06
C LEU A 141 -19.32 -1.36 2.26
N PRO A 142 -19.78 -0.15 2.60
CA PRO A 142 -21.21 0.15 2.64
C PRO A 142 -21.87 -0.04 1.26
N ILE A 143 -23.20 -0.27 1.26
CA ILE A 143 -23.94 -0.68 0.06
C ILE A 143 -23.82 0.34 -1.10
N GLU A 144 -23.81 1.63 -0.79
CA GLU A 144 -23.67 2.71 -1.77
C GLU A 144 -22.33 2.67 -2.51
N PHE A 145 -21.23 2.35 -1.82
CA PHE A 145 -19.90 2.21 -2.43
C PHE A 145 -19.84 0.97 -3.32
N LYS A 146 -20.39 -0.16 -2.86
CA LYS A 146 -20.49 -1.39 -3.67
C LYS A 146 -21.29 -1.18 -4.95
N GLN A 147 -22.36 -0.38 -4.89
CA GLN A 147 -23.17 -0.05 -6.06
C GLN A 147 -22.37 0.77 -7.08
N VAL A 148 -21.52 1.69 -6.63
CA VAL A 148 -20.65 2.45 -7.54
C VAL A 148 -19.59 1.56 -8.20
N LEU A 149 -18.91 0.70 -7.45
CA LEU A 149 -18.00 -0.29 -8.03
C LEU A 149 -18.69 -1.15 -9.10
N LYS A 150 -19.90 -1.65 -8.80
CA LYS A 150 -20.69 -2.46 -9.72
C LYS A 150 -21.12 -1.67 -10.97
N LYS A 151 -21.55 -0.42 -10.80
CA LYS A 151 -22.00 0.44 -11.90
C LYS A 151 -20.87 0.77 -12.88
N GLU A 152 -19.67 1.03 -12.34
CA GLU A 152 -18.49 1.40 -13.13
C GLU A 152 -17.69 0.16 -13.59
N ASN A 153 -18.14 -1.06 -13.24
CA ASN A 153 -17.44 -2.32 -13.50
C ASN A 153 -15.97 -2.29 -13.02
N ALA A 154 -15.77 -1.76 -11.81
CA ALA A 154 -14.46 -1.50 -11.23
C ALA A 154 -14.23 -2.32 -9.96
N TYR A 155 -12.97 -2.63 -9.70
CA TYR A 155 -12.50 -3.29 -8.47
C TYR A 155 -11.91 -2.30 -7.46
N LEU A 156 -11.53 -1.11 -7.93
CA LEU A 156 -10.93 -0.05 -7.14
C LEU A 156 -11.61 1.27 -7.44
N PHE A 157 -11.61 2.15 -6.46
CA PHE A 157 -12.09 3.51 -6.66
C PHE A 157 -11.04 4.38 -7.35
N THR A 158 -11.49 5.20 -8.30
CA THR A 158 -10.76 6.39 -8.71
C THR A 158 -11.17 7.58 -7.84
N ILE A 159 -10.41 8.67 -7.89
CA ILE A 159 -10.77 9.94 -7.24
C ILE A 159 -12.17 10.40 -7.70
N ASP A 160 -12.44 10.38 -9.01
CA ASP A 160 -13.72 10.83 -9.57
C ASP A 160 -14.91 9.98 -9.12
N MET A 161 -14.71 8.67 -8.91
CA MET A 161 -15.75 7.80 -8.36
C MET A 161 -16.04 8.13 -6.91
N LEU A 162 -14.99 8.37 -6.12
CA LEU A 162 -15.11 8.67 -4.70
C LEU A 162 -15.77 10.03 -4.46
N GLU A 163 -15.37 11.06 -5.21
CA GLU A 163 -15.92 12.43 -5.11
C GLU A 163 -17.43 12.51 -5.38
N LYS A 164 -17.97 11.62 -6.23
CA LYS A 164 -19.41 11.56 -6.50
C LYS A 164 -20.23 11.10 -5.30
N ILE A 165 -19.62 10.37 -4.36
CA ILE A 165 -20.29 9.79 -3.19
C ILE A 165 -19.94 10.59 -1.94
N VAL A 166 -18.66 10.97 -1.81
CA VAL A 166 -18.11 11.60 -0.62
C VAL A 166 -17.12 12.70 -1.03
N SER A 167 -17.49 13.95 -0.75
CA SER A 167 -16.65 15.13 -0.97
C SER A 167 -15.88 15.58 0.28
N GLU A 168 -16.30 15.13 1.47
CA GLU A 168 -15.71 15.53 2.75
C GLU A 168 -15.15 14.34 3.54
N ILE A 169 -14.03 14.54 4.23
CA ILE A 169 -13.41 13.49 5.08
C ILE A 169 -14.34 13.05 6.21
N SER A 170 -15.11 13.97 6.79
CA SER A 170 -16.07 13.66 7.88
C SER A 170 -17.13 12.66 7.45
N ASP A 171 -17.69 12.85 6.26
CA ASP A 171 -18.70 11.95 5.70
C ASP A 171 -18.09 10.57 5.37
N TYR A 172 -16.84 10.53 4.88
CA TYR A 172 -16.10 9.28 4.73
C TYR A 172 -15.94 8.54 6.06
N ASP A 173 -15.52 9.26 7.10
CA ASP A 173 -15.29 8.69 8.43
C ASP A 173 -16.58 8.16 9.06
N GLU A 174 -17.71 8.85 8.88
CA GLU A 174 -19.02 8.41 9.35
C GLU A 174 -19.49 7.14 8.63
N LYS A 175 -19.39 7.12 7.29
CA LYS A 175 -19.86 6.00 6.47
C LYS A 175 -19.03 4.73 6.65
N MET A 176 -17.72 4.84 6.83
CA MET A 176 -16.83 3.69 7.02
C MET A 176 -16.81 3.19 8.47
N GLY A 177 -16.84 4.11 9.43
CA GLY A 177 -16.69 3.81 10.85
C GLY A 177 -15.42 3.01 11.14
N ASP A 178 -15.57 1.92 11.90
CA ASP A 178 -14.53 0.91 12.17
C ASP A 178 -14.74 -0.39 11.38
N THR A 179 -15.62 -0.37 10.37
CA THR A 179 -16.14 -1.57 9.72
C THR A 179 -15.60 -1.82 8.32
N ALA A 180 -15.10 -0.78 7.66
CA ALA A 180 -14.64 -0.86 6.28
C ALA A 180 -13.44 0.05 6.02
N MET A 181 -12.61 -0.31 5.06
CA MET A 181 -11.48 0.47 4.58
C MET A 181 -11.50 0.46 3.05
N LEU A 182 -11.47 1.64 2.43
CA LEU A 182 -11.64 1.77 0.98
C LEU A 182 -10.30 1.62 0.26
N LEU A 183 -10.29 0.86 -0.84
CA LEU A 183 -9.16 0.72 -1.74
C LEU A 183 -9.35 1.59 -2.99
N MET A 184 -8.31 2.34 -3.36
CA MET A 184 -8.31 3.26 -4.48
C MET A 184 -7.06 3.12 -5.34
N GLU A 185 -7.23 3.39 -6.64
CA GLU A 185 -6.13 3.56 -7.59
C GLU A 185 -5.81 5.06 -7.73
N PRO A 186 -4.58 5.48 -7.43
CA PRO A 186 -4.18 6.85 -7.69
C PRO A 186 -4.04 7.09 -9.21
N PRO A 187 -4.34 8.31 -9.70
CA PRO A 187 -4.01 8.67 -11.07
C PRO A 187 -2.50 8.51 -11.31
N SER A 188 -2.13 8.13 -12.53
CA SER A 188 -0.75 7.98 -12.99
C SER A 188 -0.05 9.34 -13.17
N ILE A 189 0.04 10.11 -12.10
CA ILE A 189 0.62 11.46 -12.07
C ILE A 189 2.15 11.45 -12.09
N ASP A 190 2.77 10.32 -11.75
CA ASP A 190 4.22 10.17 -11.68
C ASP A 190 4.67 8.75 -12.02
N GLN A 191 5.87 8.63 -12.59
CA GLN A 191 6.48 7.36 -12.97
C GLN A 191 6.69 6.42 -11.79
N ARG A 192 6.88 6.92 -10.58
CA ARG A 192 7.02 6.13 -9.35
C ARG A 192 5.75 5.34 -9.05
N ILE A 193 4.57 5.96 -9.18
CA ILE A 193 3.29 5.29 -8.94
C ILE A 193 3.11 4.13 -9.91
N ILE A 194 3.44 4.37 -11.18
CA ILE A 194 3.40 3.35 -12.24
C ILE A 194 4.40 2.23 -11.94
N SER A 195 5.65 2.58 -11.61
CA SER A 195 6.74 1.62 -11.42
C SER A 195 6.54 0.73 -10.19
N GLN A 196 5.88 1.25 -9.16
CA GLN A 196 5.56 0.52 -7.93
C GLN A 196 4.29 -0.34 -8.03
N TYR A 197 3.56 -0.23 -9.15
CA TYR A 197 2.26 -0.87 -9.35
C TYR A 197 1.34 -0.63 -8.13
N SER A 198 1.25 0.64 -7.73
CA SER A 198 0.79 1.06 -6.39
C SER A 198 -0.69 1.43 -6.31
N TYR A 199 -1.28 1.18 -5.15
CA TYR A 199 -2.66 1.45 -4.77
C TYR A 199 -2.71 1.97 -3.33
N PHE A 200 -3.81 2.61 -2.94
CA PHE A 200 -3.97 3.11 -1.58
C PHE A 200 -5.18 2.49 -0.90
N SER A 201 -5.01 2.13 0.37
CA SER A 201 -6.13 2.05 1.30
C SER A 201 -6.28 3.39 2.02
N ILE A 202 -7.49 3.93 2.08
CA ILE A 202 -7.81 5.11 2.88
C ILE A 202 -8.23 4.63 4.27
N VAL A 203 -7.45 4.94 5.30
CA VAL A 203 -7.77 4.51 6.66
C VAL A 203 -8.77 5.49 7.29
N PRO A 204 -10.01 5.08 7.61
CA PRO A 204 -10.97 5.94 8.28
C PRO A 204 -10.58 6.16 9.74
N ARG A 205 -11.12 7.23 10.33
CA ARG A 205 -10.87 7.60 11.73
C ARG A 205 -11.26 6.52 12.74
N GLY A 206 -12.29 5.72 12.44
CA GLY A 206 -12.73 4.64 13.33
C GLY A 206 -11.74 3.48 13.43
N ILE A 207 -10.84 3.31 12.46
CA ILE A 207 -9.82 2.25 12.47
C ILE A 207 -8.53 2.80 13.08
N SER A 208 -8.39 2.65 14.39
CA SER A 208 -7.18 3.04 15.14
C SER A 208 -6.06 1.98 15.09
N ASP A 209 -6.42 0.72 14.88
CA ASP A 209 -5.51 -0.41 14.73
C ASP A 209 -5.89 -1.22 13.49
N ILE A 210 -5.07 -1.09 12.45
CA ILE A 210 -5.28 -1.72 11.15
C ILE A 210 -5.13 -3.24 11.26
N GLU A 211 -4.19 -3.74 12.06
CA GLU A 211 -3.97 -5.18 12.21
C GLU A 211 -5.14 -5.83 12.96
N LYS A 212 -5.66 -5.17 13.99
CA LYS A 212 -6.87 -5.62 14.68
C LYS A 212 -8.07 -5.63 13.73
N PHE A 213 -8.26 -4.57 12.94
CA PHE A 213 -9.32 -4.52 11.93
C PHE A 213 -9.24 -5.71 10.96
N LEU A 214 -8.07 -5.97 10.39
CA LEU A 214 -7.86 -7.12 9.51
C LEU A 214 -8.14 -8.43 10.26
N ALA A 215 -7.63 -8.58 11.48
CA ALA A 215 -7.86 -9.79 12.26
C ALA A 215 -9.33 -10.08 12.54
N GLU A 216 -10.16 -9.05 12.72
CA GLU A 216 -11.58 -9.20 13.04
C GLU A 216 -12.48 -9.27 11.81
N LYS A 217 -12.12 -8.58 10.73
CA LYS A 217 -13.00 -8.38 9.56
C LYS A 217 -12.61 -9.21 8.35
N THR A 218 -11.40 -9.78 8.31
CA THR A 218 -10.92 -10.55 7.17
C THR A 218 -10.51 -11.97 7.54
N SER A 219 -10.59 -12.85 6.55
CA SER A 219 -10.27 -14.29 6.62
C SER A 219 -9.22 -14.68 5.58
N ASN A 220 -9.10 -13.93 4.48
CA ASN A 220 -8.12 -14.18 3.41
C ASN A 220 -6.83 -13.34 3.58
N THR A 221 -6.75 -12.47 4.60
CA THR A 221 -5.52 -11.75 4.91
C THR A 221 -4.45 -12.71 5.44
N THR A 222 -3.22 -12.55 4.96
CA THR A 222 -2.06 -13.32 5.40
C THR A 222 -0.88 -12.40 5.75
N LYS A 223 -0.27 -12.66 6.90
CA LYS A 223 1.01 -12.06 7.35
C LYS A 223 2.11 -13.08 7.13
N TYR A 224 2.90 -12.89 6.08
CA TYR A 224 4.07 -13.72 5.79
C TYR A 224 5.29 -13.17 6.55
N ILE A 225 5.80 -13.93 7.51
CA ILE A 225 7.05 -13.64 8.21
C ILE A 225 8.18 -14.30 7.44
N VAL A 226 9.07 -13.49 6.87
CA VAL A 226 10.18 -13.94 6.03
C VAL A 226 11.45 -13.96 6.86
N ASP A 227 12.08 -15.13 6.94
CA ASP A 227 13.31 -15.34 7.70
C ASP A 227 14.42 -14.39 7.22
N LYS A 228 15.07 -13.73 8.17
CA LYS A 228 16.15 -12.76 7.93
C LYS A 228 17.28 -13.31 7.06
N THR A 229 17.57 -14.60 7.13
CA THR A 229 18.62 -15.25 6.34
C THR A 229 18.29 -15.26 4.84
N LEU A 230 17.02 -15.13 4.46
CA LEU A 230 16.58 -15.07 3.07
C LEU A 230 16.65 -13.67 2.46
N ARG A 231 16.77 -12.61 3.26
CA ARG A 231 16.63 -11.22 2.77
C ARG A 231 17.58 -10.94 1.61
N TRP A 232 18.88 -11.23 1.76
CA TRP A 232 19.86 -11.08 0.67
C TRP A 232 19.53 -11.95 -0.54
N ARG A 233 19.18 -13.22 -0.31
CA ARG A 233 18.84 -14.14 -1.40
C ARG A 233 17.64 -13.66 -2.23
N ILE A 234 16.62 -13.10 -1.56
CA ILE A 234 15.46 -12.48 -2.21
C ILE A 234 15.90 -11.23 -3.00
N ARG A 235 16.77 -10.39 -2.44
CA ARG A 235 17.28 -9.20 -3.14
C ARG A 235 18.02 -9.56 -4.44
N ASP A 236 18.87 -10.58 -4.40
CA ASP A 236 19.60 -11.07 -5.58
C ASP A 236 18.64 -11.56 -6.67
N MET A 237 17.61 -12.31 -6.26
CA MET A 237 16.56 -12.78 -7.17
C MET A 237 15.79 -11.61 -7.79
N LEU A 238 15.41 -10.61 -6.98
CA LEU A 238 14.69 -9.42 -7.45
C LEU A 238 15.55 -8.61 -8.42
N ASP A 239 16.85 -8.45 -8.16
CA ASP A 239 17.79 -7.81 -9.08
C ASP A 239 17.85 -8.53 -10.44
N GLN A 240 17.88 -9.88 -10.43
CA GLN A 240 17.82 -10.69 -11.66
C GLN A 240 16.51 -10.49 -12.43
N MET A 241 15.40 -10.25 -11.74
CA MET A 241 14.09 -9.97 -12.32
C MET A 241 13.89 -8.48 -12.67
N ASN A 242 14.93 -7.66 -12.54
CA ASN A 242 14.89 -6.20 -12.75
C ASN A 242 13.90 -5.47 -11.83
N ILE A 243 13.69 -5.97 -10.61
CA ILE A 243 12.91 -5.33 -9.55
C ILE A 243 13.86 -4.75 -8.50
N ASN A 244 14.23 -3.50 -8.69
CA ASN A 244 15.23 -2.82 -7.87
C ASN A 244 14.98 -1.31 -7.78
N GLU A 245 15.76 -0.62 -6.96
CA GLU A 245 15.52 0.78 -6.61
C GLU A 245 15.57 1.70 -7.84
N ARG A 246 16.45 1.41 -8.82
CA ARG A 246 16.53 2.20 -10.06
C ARG A 246 15.25 2.13 -10.90
N ILE A 247 14.50 1.02 -10.82
CA ILE A 247 13.23 0.86 -11.53
C ILE A 247 12.09 1.43 -10.68
N LEU A 248 12.07 1.16 -9.38
CA LEU A 248 10.97 1.55 -8.49
C LEU A 248 10.99 3.02 -8.08
N PHE A 249 12.15 3.68 -8.16
CA PHE A 249 12.35 5.09 -7.83
C PHE A 249 13.09 5.77 -8.97
N PRO A 250 12.38 6.24 -10.01
CA PRO A 250 12.98 6.93 -11.14
C PRO A 250 13.82 8.14 -10.70
N GLY A 251 14.99 8.32 -11.33
CA GLY A 251 15.91 9.41 -11.04
C GLY A 251 17.22 8.96 -10.37
N LEU A 252 18.09 9.93 -10.08
CA LEU A 252 19.43 9.67 -9.56
C LEU A 252 19.41 9.07 -8.15
N ASP A 253 18.39 9.39 -7.35
CA ASP A 253 18.25 8.85 -5.99
C ASP A 253 18.07 7.32 -6.01
N GLY A 254 17.18 6.80 -6.87
CA GLY A 254 16.97 5.37 -7.00
C GLY A 254 18.16 4.64 -7.62
N VAL A 255 18.83 5.26 -8.61
CA VAL A 255 20.08 4.72 -9.19
C VAL A 255 21.17 4.63 -8.13
N SER A 256 21.36 5.69 -7.34
CA SER A 256 22.38 5.74 -6.29
C SER A 256 22.09 4.73 -5.17
N ALA A 257 20.83 4.62 -4.75
CA ALA A 257 20.40 3.62 -3.77
C ALA A 257 20.64 2.18 -4.25
N TRP A 258 20.28 1.90 -5.51
CA TRP A 258 20.54 0.60 -6.13
C TRP A 258 22.04 0.29 -6.17
N MET A 259 22.88 1.21 -6.65
CA MET A 259 24.33 1.00 -6.72
C MET A 259 24.94 0.79 -5.33
N LYS A 260 24.58 1.61 -4.34
CA LYS A 260 25.05 1.48 -2.95
C LYS A 260 24.80 0.07 -2.41
N ARG A 261 23.63 -0.49 -2.70
CA ARG A 261 23.27 -1.84 -2.27
C ARG A 261 23.91 -2.93 -3.12
N HIS A 262 23.87 -2.81 -4.44
CA HIS A 262 24.36 -3.83 -5.37
C HIS A 262 25.86 -4.08 -5.22
N TYR A 263 26.63 -3.03 -4.93
CA TYR A 263 28.07 -3.12 -4.69
C TYR A 263 28.44 -3.26 -3.21
N TYR A 264 27.47 -3.49 -2.32
CA TYR A 264 27.75 -3.74 -0.91
C TYR A 264 28.47 -5.08 -0.74
N VAL A 265 29.60 -5.05 -0.06
CA VAL A 265 30.37 -6.23 0.33
C VAL A 265 30.50 -6.20 1.84
N LYS A 266 30.22 -7.33 2.49
CA LYS A 266 30.34 -7.50 3.95
C LYS A 266 31.78 -7.78 4.35
#